data_AF-Q6ANX8-F1
#
_entry.id   AF-Q6ANX8-F1
#
_cell.length_a   1.000
_cell.length_b   1.000
_cell.length_c   1.000
_cell.angle_alpha   90.00
_cell.angle_beta   90.00
_cell.angle_gamma   90.00
#
_symmetry.space_group_name_H-M   'P 1'
#
loop_
_entity.id
_entity.type
_entity.pdbx_description
1 polymer ?
#
loop_
_entity_poly.entity_id
_entity_poly.type
_entity_poly.pdbx_seq_one_letter_code
_entity_poly.pdbx_strand_id
1 'polypeptide(L)'
;MKRTLLFILFAGIYLSGCARTGGIQAQQHTLEEWLDQQAIPYLVHELGDNPRFKGEPFLIVSMDRDNIETEIDALTIQLREDIIDGLLRKQGIGLVWRPSAAAPKHHTSLEDVECNASQREKYYVGIDISRTSVDGVFKVNIRALDIKAKSWVTGFGLSWRGRLSRGQQRALLQSSADEFLLGLRPLPFNKRQGDLLAAYLAKNLSCLFANMESDETIVYVEQDSPDNSPYFKNSFGILKNYLARYREVTVTDNPRQANIRIHIKAHQIYGGLYQVWLTSKYKENGIFVPGRETEAYVSLETVAGWERAEQASRSETGDGYQICFYHYRDNFAQKIYPVLKGLPGLTDIRRRYDQSTTGSRSSVCYSLSLRQKSLWQMDELISWLANEMNSEGIYNYSFTPVTDDSLQVTFNRGFE
;
A
#
# COMPACT_ATOMS: atom_id res chain seq x y z
N MET A 1 -9.16 55.25 74.90
CA MET A 1 -9.87 54.05 74.44
C MET A 1 -10.40 54.26 73.03
N LYS A 2 -9.73 53.68 72.02
CA LYS A 2 -10.30 53.17 70.77
C LYS A 2 -9.13 52.55 69.98
N ARG A 3 -9.11 51.22 69.92
CA ARG A 3 -8.15 50.40 69.19
C ARG A 3 -8.56 50.35 67.73
N THR A 4 -7.63 50.59 66.80
CA THR A 4 -7.75 50.03 65.44
C THR A 4 -6.35 49.76 64.91
N LEU A 5 -6.06 48.48 64.69
CA LEU A 5 -4.88 47.96 64.01
C LEU A 5 -4.83 48.52 62.58
N LEU A 6 -3.64 48.94 62.12
CA LEU A 6 -3.35 49.08 60.69
C LEU A 6 -2.17 48.16 60.35
N PHE A 7 -2.45 47.19 59.50
CA PHE A 7 -1.54 46.17 59.00
C PHE A 7 -0.64 46.72 57.88
N ILE A 8 0.66 46.44 58.04
CA ILE A 8 1.74 46.18 57.06
C ILE A 8 1.38 46.39 55.57
N LEU A 9 2.08 47.35 54.95
CA LEU A 9 2.18 47.58 53.50
C LEU A 9 3.31 46.70 52.93
N PHE A 10 2.95 45.62 52.22
CA PHE A 10 3.87 44.88 51.34
C PHE A 10 3.69 45.41 49.91
N ALA A 11 4.66 46.17 49.42
CA ALA A 11 4.74 46.59 48.02
C ALA A 11 5.36 45.46 47.18
N GLY A 12 4.51 44.62 46.58
CA GLY A 12 4.92 43.65 45.57
C GLY A 12 4.87 44.25 44.17
N ILE A 13 6.03 44.47 43.57
CA ILE A 13 6.18 44.83 42.16
C ILE A 13 5.92 43.56 41.33
N TYR A 14 4.74 43.45 40.73
CA TYR A 14 4.48 42.52 39.62
C TYR A 14 4.52 43.31 38.32
N LEU A 15 5.67 43.31 37.65
CA LEU A 15 5.78 43.68 36.25
C LEU A 15 5.28 42.50 35.42
N SER A 16 4.03 42.59 34.98
CA SER A 16 3.44 41.70 33.98
C SER A 16 4.08 41.97 32.62
N GLY A 17 5.17 41.26 32.31
CA GLY A 17 5.71 41.19 30.96
C GLY A 17 4.78 40.35 30.08
N CYS A 18 3.98 41.00 29.24
CA CYS A 18 3.27 40.35 28.14
C CYS A 18 4.29 39.86 27.10
N ALA A 19 4.83 38.67 27.30
CA ALA A 19 5.51 37.94 26.23
C ALA A 19 4.46 37.55 25.18
N ARG A 20 4.39 38.31 24.08
CA ARG A 20 3.69 37.88 22.87
C ARG A 20 4.46 36.69 22.31
N THR A 21 4.07 35.48 22.69
CA THR A 21 4.42 34.28 21.94
C THR A 21 3.75 34.39 20.57
N GLY A 22 4.53 34.81 19.58
CA GLY A 22 4.17 34.68 18.18
C GLY A 22 3.90 33.21 17.90
N GLY A 23 2.63 32.85 17.78
CA GLY A 23 2.23 31.52 17.35
C GLY A 23 2.79 31.31 15.95
N ILE A 24 3.79 30.44 15.85
CA ILE A 24 4.14 29.80 14.59
C ILE A 24 2.88 29.03 14.20
N GLN A 25 2.20 29.51 13.19
CA GLN A 25 1.04 28.85 12.58
C GLN A 25 1.59 27.59 11.91
N ALA A 26 1.63 26.48 12.66
CA ALA A 26 2.01 25.18 12.12
C ALA A 26 1.12 24.90 10.91
N GLN A 27 1.72 24.78 9.71
CA GLN A 27 1.00 24.34 8.52
C GLN A 27 0.31 23.01 8.87
N GLN A 28 -1.02 23.02 8.96
CA GLN A 28 -1.79 21.81 9.16
C GLN A 28 -1.75 21.03 7.85
N HIS A 29 -0.81 20.09 7.76
CA HIS A 29 -0.76 19.12 6.66
C HIS A 29 -2.04 18.31 6.61
N THR A 30 -2.51 17.98 5.40
CA THR A 30 -3.59 17.00 5.26
C THR A 30 -3.13 15.63 5.76
N LEU A 31 -4.07 14.70 5.96
CA LEU A 31 -3.72 13.34 6.39
C LEU A 31 -2.78 12.67 5.37
N GLU A 32 -3.05 12.85 4.07
CA GLU A 32 -2.24 12.33 2.97
C GLU A 32 -0.84 12.95 2.94
N GLU A 33 -0.76 14.29 3.05
CA GLU A 33 0.54 14.97 3.08
C GLU A 33 1.38 14.55 4.29
N TRP A 34 0.76 14.38 5.45
CA TRP A 34 1.44 13.86 6.63
C TRP A 34 1.88 12.41 6.45
N LEU A 35 1.05 11.56 5.86
CA LEU A 35 1.38 10.16 5.61
C LEU A 35 2.62 10.04 4.71
N ASP A 36 2.60 10.73 3.58
CA ASP A 36 3.66 10.68 2.56
C ASP A 36 4.96 11.35 3.01
N GLN A 37 4.86 12.51 3.66
CA GLN A 37 6.03 13.33 3.97
C GLN A 37 6.63 13.04 5.35
N GLN A 38 5.85 12.45 6.27
CA GLN A 38 6.29 12.25 7.65
C GLN A 38 6.17 10.79 8.06
N ALA A 39 4.97 10.20 7.97
CA ALA A 39 4.74 8.90 8.58
C ALA A 39 5.46 7.75 7.88
N ILE A 40 5.36 7.66 6.55
CA ILE A 40 6.06 6.63 5.79
C ILE A 40 7.58 6.77 5.93
N PRO A 41 8.21 7.96 5.73
CA PRO A 41 9.64 8.13 5.95
C PRO A 41 10.10 7.75 7.35
N TYR A 42 9.34 8.13 8.39
CA TYR A 42 9.62 7.73 9.77
C TYR A 42 9.57 6.21 9.95
N LEU A 43 8.52 5.55 9.45
CA LEU A 43 8.39 4.10 9.60
C LEU A 43 9.46 3.34 8.83
N VAL A 44 9.85 3.81 7.65
CA VAL A 44 10.98 3.27 6.86
C VAL A 44 12.31 3.40 7.61
N HIS A 45 12.49 4.50 8.36
CA HIS A 45 13.67 4.69 9.21
C HIS A 45 13.62 3.78 10.45
N GLU A 46 12.55 3.86 11.24
CA GLU A 46 12.44 3.07 12.48
C GLU A 46 12.46 1.57 12.21
N LEU A 47 11.69 1.08 11.25
CA LEU A 47 11.57 -0.36 11.00
C LEU A 47 12.74 -0.92 10.16
N GLY A 48 13.48 -0.04 9.47
CA GLY A 48 14.61 -0.44 8.61
C GLY A 48 15.99 -0.23 9.22
N ASP A 49 16.18 0.82 10.03
CA ASP A 49 17.49 1.24 10.55
C ASP A 49 17.63 1.10 12.06
N ASN A 50 16.54 1.26 12.83
CA ASN A 50 16.61 1.20 14.29
C ASN A 50 17.06 -0.22 14.73
N PRO A 51 18.15 -0.35 15.51
CA PRO A 51 18.65 -1.66 15.96
C PRO A 51 17.60 -2.52 16.68
N ARG A 52 16.60 -1.89 17.30
CA ARG A 52 15.50 -2.60 17.97
C ARG A 52 14.55 -3.30 17.00
N PHE A 53 14.33 -2.74 15.82
CA PHE A 53 13.29 -3.19 14.87
C PHE A 53 13.85 -3.76 13.58
N LYS A 54 15.11 -3.47 13.25
CA LYS A 54 15.74 -3.89 12.00
C LYS A 54 15.71 -5.41 11.84
N GLY A 55 15.02 -5.87 10.79
CA GLY A 55 14.85 -7.29 10.48
C GLY A 55 13.92 -8.04 11.43
N GLU A 56 13.29 -7.35 12.39
CA GLU A 56 12.34 -7.96 13.31
C GLU A 56 10.95 -8.05 12.67
N PRO A 57 10.24 -9.19 12.85
CA PRO A 57 8.95 -9.42 12.24
C PRO A 57 7.85 -8.57 12.88
N PHE A 58 7.08 -7.86 12.07
CA PHE A 58 5.91 -7.09 12.52
C PHE A 58 4.74 -7.17 11.55
N LEU A 59 3.53 -6.93 12.08
CA LEU A 59 2.30 -6.81 11.29
C LEU A 59 1.67 -5.43 11.51
N ILE A 60 1.13 -4.83 10.45
CA ILE A 60 0.37 -3.58 10.56
C ILE A 60 -1.09 -3.93 10.81
N VAL A 61 -1.67 -3.39 11.87
CA VAL A 61 -3.02 -3.74 12.32
C VAL A 61 -3.87 -2.51 12.62
N SER A 62 -5.19 -2.66 12.54
CA SER A 62 -6.13 -1.67 13.07
C SER A 62 -6.14 -1.76 14.60
N MET A 63 -6.22 -0.63 15.28
CA MET A 63 -6.35 -0.59 16.74
C MET A 63 -7.37 0.43 17.21
N ASP A 64 -8.15 0.09 18.24
CA ASP A 64 -8.80 1.05 19.16
C ASP A 64 -8.00 1.08 20.45
N ARG A 65 -7.31 2.20 20.66
CA ARG A 65 -6.45 2.40 21.83
C ARG A 65 -5.46 1.26 21.99
N ASP A 66 -5.69 0.33 22.91
CA ASP A 66 -4.75 -0.74 23.28
C ASP A 66 -5.16 -2.11 22.73
N ASN A 67 -6.29 -2.18 22.00
CA ASN A 67 -6.81 -3.41 21.44
C ASN A 67 -6.60 -3.47 19.94
N ILE A 68 -6.29 -4.67 19.46
CA ILE A 68 -6.32 -4.99 18.03
C ILE A 68 -7.77 -5.21 17.66
N GLU A 69 -8.24 -4.50 16.65
CA GLU A 69 -9.60 -4.65 16.15
C GLU A 69 -9.66 -5.76 15.10
N THR A 70 -10.65 -6.63 15.22
CA THR A 70 -10.95 -7.67 14.20
C THR A 70 -11.73 -7.11 13.01
N GLU A 71 -12.22 -5.89 13.15
CA GLU A 71 -12.93 -5.11 12.15
C GLU A 71 -12.05 -3.91 11.78
N ILE A 72 -12.06 -3.54 10.50
CA ILE A 72 -11.27 -2.44 9.98
C ILE A 72 -12.09 -1.62 9.01
N ASP A 73 -11.96 -0.30 9.13
CA ASP A 73 -12.63 0.64 8.23
C ASP A 73 -11.81 0.89 6.95
N ALA A 74 -12.50 1.32 5.89
CA ALA A 74 -11.90 1.56 4.58
C ALA A 74 -10.79 2.64 4.59
N LEU A 75 -10.82 3.62 5.51
CA LEU A 75 -9.74 4.60 5.64
C LEU A 75 -8.49 3.95 6.24
N THR A 76 -8.65 3.17 7.29
CA THR A 76 -7.54 2.45 7.95
C THR A 76 -6.93 1.39 7.01
N ILE A 77 -7.73 0.72 6.18
CA ILE A 77 -7.23 -0.15 5.09
C ILE A 77 -6.33 0.66 4.15
N GLN A 78 -6.82 1.80 3.65
CA GLN A 78 -6.05 2.63 2.71
C GLN A 78 -4.72 3.10 3.32
N LEU A 79 -4.74 3.57 4.57
CA LEU A 79 -3.51 3.97 5.26
C LEU A 79 -2.52 2.82 5.42
N ARG A 80 -3.01 1.61 5.74
CA ARG A 80 -2.19 0.41 5.85
C ARG A 80 -1.52 0.09 4.51
N GLU A 81 -2.27 0.07 3.41
CA GLU A 81 -1.73 -0.24 2.08
C GLU A 81 -0.68 0.79 1.65
N ASP A 82 -0.93 2.08 1.87
CA ASP A 82 0.03 3.14 1.56
C ASP A 82 1.32 3.02 2.40
N ILE A 83 1.19 2.64 3.67
CA ILE A 83 2.35 2.36 4.54
C ILE A 83 3.11 1.14 4.04
N ILE A 84 2.43 0.04 3.70
CA ILE A 84 3.06 -1.18 3.16
C ILE A 84 3.82 -0.84 1.87
N ASP A 85 3.18 -0.16 0.93
CA ASP A 85 3.79 0.27 -0.34
C ASP A 85 5.04 1.15 -0.09
N GLY A 86 4.99 2.02 0.92
CA GLY A 86 6.13 2.82 1.35
C GLY A 86 7.29 2.00 1.93
N LEU A 87 6.98 1.04 2.80
CA LEU A 87 7.95 0.15 3.44
C LEU A 87 8.63 -0.79 2.43
N LEU A 88 7.89 -1.30 1.44
CA LEU A 88 8.43 -2.21 0.43
C LEU A 88 9.53 -1.58 -0.44
N ARG A 89 9.69 -0.25 -0.44
CA ARG A 89 10.77 0.44 -1.15
C ARG A 89 12.15 0.24 -0.51
N LYS A 90 12.22 -0.25 0.73
CA LYS A 90 13.46 -0.47 1.46
C LYS A 90 13.63 -1.94 1.82
N GLN A 91 14.77 -2.50 1.42
CA GLN A 91 15.13 -3.88 1.75
C GLN A 91 15.42 -4.05 3.25
N GLY A 92 15.15 -5.24 3.78
CA GLY A 92 15.48 -5.62 5.16
C GLY A 92 14.46 -5.21 6.22
N ILE A 93 13.32 -4.65 5.82
CA ILE A 93 12.18 -4.42 6.71
C ILE A 93 11.46 -5.75 6.95
N GLY A 94 11.26 -6.09 8.22
CA GLY A 94 10.63 -7.34 8.66
C GLY A 94 9.11 -7.33 8.58
N LEU A 95 8.53 -6.80 7.51
CA LEU A 95 7.07 -6.85 7.32
C LEU A 95 6.64 -8.31 7.17
N VAL A 96 5.85 -8.83 8.12
CA VAL A 96 5.27 -10.16 8.04
C VAL A 96 4.05 -10.11 7.14
N TRP A 97 4.17 -10.75 5.98
CA TRP A 97 3.03 -11.05 5.12
C TRP A 97 2.70 -12.51 5.32
N ARG A 98 1.51 -12.90 5.80
CA ARG A 98 1.22 -14.33 5.94
C ARG A 98 1.23 -15.01 4.56
N PRO A 99 1.96 -16.13 4.36
CA PRO A 99 3.12 -16.71 5.06
C PRO A 99 4.46 -16.35 4.38
N SER A 100 5.21 -15.42 4.95
CA SER A 100 6.48 -14.95 4.41
C SER A 100 7.64 -15.69 5.09
N ALA A 101 8.50 -16.30 4.27
CA ALA A 101 9.89 -16.46 4.65
C ALA A 101 10.48 -15.10 4.99
N ALA A 102 11.51 -15.12 5.85
CA ALA A 102 12.50 -14.06 5.84
C ALA A 102 12.94 -13.77 4.40
N ALA A 103 13.08 -12.49 4.03
CA ALA A 103 13.61 -12.12 2.73
C ALA A 103 14.90 -12.92 2.46
N PRO A 104 14.98 -13.68 1.34
CA PRO A 104 16.17 -14.47 1.06
C PRO A 104 17.37 -13.51 1.00
N LYS A 105 18.33 -13.66 1.92
CA LYS A 105 19.61 -12.96 1.80
C LYS A 105 20.24 -13.41 0.47
N HIS A 106 20.81 -12.49 -0.29
CA HIS A 106 21.69 -12.84 -1.40
C HIS A 106 22.80 -13.74 -0.83
N HIS A 107 22.68 -15.03 -1.06
CA HIS A 107 23.58 -16.02 -0.50
C HIS A 107 24.90 -15.90 -1.25
N THR A 108 26.00 -15.70 -0.51
CA THR A 108 27.35 -15.90 -1.05
C THR A 108 27.70 -17.39 -1.18
N SER A 109 26.87 -18.28 -0.61
CA SER A 109 26.87 -19.75 -0.80
C SER A 109 25.45 -20.30 -0.65
N LEU A 110 25.12 -21.40 -1.34
CA LEU A 110 23.78 -22.07 -1.36
C LEU A 110 23.28 -22.60 0.01
N GLU A 111 23.93 -22.23 1.11
CA GLU A 111 23.62 -22.72 2.45
C GLU A 111 22.59 -21.80 3.13
N ASP A 112 21.40 -22.38 3.26
CA ASP A 112 20.35 -22.11 4.25
C ASP A 112 19.37 -20.95 4.00
N VAL A 113 18.43 -21.16 3.06
CA VAL A 113 17.11 -20.56 3.19
C VAL A 113 16.26 -21.46 4.09
N GLU A 114 16.13 -21.10 5.37
CA GLU A 114 15.38 -21.91 6.34
C GLU A 114 13.90 -22.01 5.98
N CYS A 115 13.45 -23.25 5.73
CA CYS A 115 12.05 -23.56 5.49
C CYS A 115 11.14 -23.44 6.70
N ASN A 116 11.70 -23.35 7.91
CA ASN A 116 10.96 -23.41 9.17
C ASN A 116 10.75 -22.06 9.87
N ALA A 117 11.24 -20.94 9.35
CA ALA A 117 10.96 -19.65 9.97
C ALA A 117 9.66 -19.06 9.40
N SER A 118 8.49 -19.52 9.88
CA SER A 118 7.38 -18.57 10.00
C SER A 118 7.83 -17.59 11.07
N GLN A 119 8.29 -16.41 10.65
CA GLN A 119 8.64 -15.39 11.62
C GLN A 119 7.35 -14.99 12.32
N ARG A 120 7.14 -15.50 13.54
CA ARG A 120 6.04 -15.04 14.38
C ARG A 120 6.25 -13.56 14.63
N GLU A 121 5.20 -12.79 14.39
CA GLU A 121 5.18 -11.36 14.62
C GLU A 121 5.68 -11.09 16.06
N LYS A 122 6.69 -10.24 16.20
CA LYS A 122 7.16 -9.73 17.50
C LYS A 122 6.47 -8.42 17.86
N TYR A 123 6.12 -7.64 16.85
CA TYR A 123 5.48 -6.34 17.00
C TYR A 123 4.18 -6.23 16.20
N TYR A 124 3.23 -5.50 16.76
CA TYR A 124 2.12 -4.93 15.98
C TYR A 124 2.37 -3.44 15.79
N VAL A 125 2.37 -2.97 14.55
CA VAL A 125 2.34 -1.54 14.25
C VAL A 125 0.87 -1.14 14.07
N GLY A 126 0.28 -0.57 15.12
CA GLY A 126 -1.13 -0.23 15.18
C GLY A 126 -1.41 1.14 14.56
N ILE A 127 -2.45 1.20 13.73
CA ILE A 127 -3.08 2.44 13.25
C ILE A 127 -4.37 2.63 14.03
N ASP A 128 -4.47 3.74 14.77
CA ASP A 128 -5.63 4.11 15.58
C ASP A 128 -6.16 5.45 15.12
N ILE A 129 -7.40 5.47 14.61
CA ILE A 129 -8.10 6.68 14.20
C ILE A 129 -9.22 6.98 15.19
N SER A 130 -9.06 8.05 15.96
CA SER A 130 -10.03 8.46 16.96
C SER A 130 -10.54 9.88 16.71
N ARG A 131 -11.81 10.11 17.00
CA ARG A 131 -12.41 11.44 16.95
C ARG A 131 -12.34 12.07 18.34
N THR A 132 -11.75 13.27 18.42
CA THR A 132 -11.70 14.02 19.67
C THR A 132 -13.09 14.60 19.95
N SER A 133 -13.63 14.31 21.14
CA SER A 133 -14.97 14.75 21.56
C SER A 133 -15.09 16.26 21.75
N VAL A 134 -13.97 16.96 21.99
CA VAL A 134 -13.93 18.39 22.36
C VAL A 134 -14.07 19.32 21.15
N ASP A 135 -13.38 19.03 20.06
CA ASP A 135 -13.27 19.89 18.87
C ASP A 135 -13.66 19.18 17.56
N GLY A 136 -14.06 17.90 17.66
CA GLY A 136 -14.54 17.10 16.54
C GLY A 136 -13.47 16.78 15.50
N VAL A 137 -12.21 17.11 15.77
CA VAL A 137 -11.07 16.79 14.90
C VAL A 137 -10.65 15.33 15.12
N PHE A 138 -10.04 14.77 14.08
CA PHE A 138 -9.55 13.40 14.12
C PHE A 138 -8.09 13.38 14.53
N LYS A 139 -7.74 12.33 15.25
CA LYS A 139 -6.37 11.98 15.59
C LYS A 139 -6.07 10.64 14.95
N VAL A 140 -4.96 10.56 14.22
CA VAL A 140 -4.42 9.30 13.72
C VAL A 140 -3.14 9.03 14.49
N ASN A 141 -3.07 7.88 15.16
CA ASN A 141 -1.89 7.43 15.90
C ASN A 141 -1.30 6.22 15.20
N ILE A 142 0.03 6.21 15.03
CA ILE A 142 0.78 5.03 14.62
C ILE A 142 1.72 4.68 15.75
N ARG A 143 1.62 3.49 16.32
CA ARG A 143 2.42 3.05 17.47
C ARG A 143 2.81 1.58 17.35
N ALA A 144 3.90 1.17 17.98
CA ALA A 144 4.34 -0.23 17.99
C ALA A 144 4.02 -0.87 19.34
N LEU A 145 3.28 -1.97 19.33
CA LEU A 145 3.00 -2.83 20.47
C LEU A 145 3.96 -4.02 20.45
N ASP A 146 4.71 -4.22 21.51
CA ASP A 146 5.49 -5.44 21.71
C ASP A 146 4.57 -6.56 22.18
N ILE A 147 4.44 -7.62 21.37
CA ILE A 147 3.47 -8.70 21.60
C ILE A 147 3.83 -9.48 22.86
N LYS A 148 5.13 -9.70 23.11
CA LYS A 148 5.62 -10.46 24.26
C LYS A 148 5.49 -9.64 25.54
N ALA A 149 5.89 -8.38 25.49
CA ALA A 149 5.82 -7.48 26.64
C ALA A 149 4.41 -6.90 26.89
N LYS A 150 3.48 -7.09 25.94
CA LYS A 150 2.11 -6.56 25.97
C LYS A 150 2.06 -5.06 26.31
N SER A 151 3.00 -4.29 25.75
CA SER A 151 3.15 -2.87 26.05
C SER A 151 3.64 -2.09 24.85
N TRP A 152 3.28 -0.81 24.82
CA TRP A 152 3.73 0.12 23.81
C TRP A 152 5.23 0.33 23.88
N VAL A 153 5.88 0.30 22.72
CA VAL A 153 7.30 0.59 22.60
C VAL A 153 7.51 2.09 22.80
N THR A 154 8.13 2.44 23.92
CA THR A 154 8.52 3.83 24.21
C THR A 154 9.45 4.36 23.11
N GLY A 155 9.18 5.59 22.67
CA GLY A 155 9.96 6.25 21.61
C GLY A 155 9.55 5.84 20.19
N PHE A 156 8.70 4.83 20.02
CA PHE A 156 8.10 4.52 18.73
C PHE A 156 6.68 5.07 18.66
N GLY A 157 6.47 6.08 17.82
CA GLY A 157 5.14 6.42 17.37
C GLY A 157 5.02 7.83 16.82
N LEU A 158 3.93 8.04 16.09
CA LEU A 158 3.59 9.27 15.43
C LEU A 158 2.13 9.61 15.68
N SER A 159 1.80 10.89 15.63
CA SER A 159 0.42 11.33 15.63
C SER A 159 0.19 12.42 14.60
N TRP A 160 -0.93 12.32 13.91
CA TRP A 160 -1.53 13.41 13.16
C TRP A 160 -2.79 13.89 13.87
N ARG A 161 -3.08 15.19 13.76
CA ARG A 161 -4.33 15.79 14.23
C ARG A 161 -4.82 16.77 13.18
N GLY A 162 -6.05 16.58 12.72
CA GLY A 162 -6.62 17.47 11.73
C GLY A 162 -8.06 17.10 11.36
N ARG A 163 -8.58 17.78 10.35
CA ARG A 163 -9.91 17.51 9.80
C ARG A 163 -9.78 16.53 8.65
N LEU A 164 -10.53 15.44 8.73
CA LEU A 164 -10.69 14.52 7.61
C LEU A 164 -11.60 15.12 6.55
N SER A 165 -11.31 14.85 5.28
CA SER A 165 -12.19 15.18 4.16
C SER A 165 -13.52 14.42 4.27
N ARG A 166 -14.55 14.86 3.55
CA ARG A 166 -15.85 14.15 3.52
C ARG A 166 -15.73 12.72 3.00
N GLY A 167 -14.77 12.46 2.11
CA GLY A 167 -14.49 11.10 1.62
C GLY A 167 -13.90 10.22 2.72
N GLN A 168 -12.87 10.72 3.40
CA GLN A 168 -12.22 10.03 4.52
C GLN A 168 -13.19 9.74 5.67
N GLN A 169 -14.06 10.71 6.02
CA GLN A 169 -15.08 10.50 7.05
C GLN A 169 -16.10 9.43 6.66
N ARG A 170 -16.44 9.30 5.37
CA ARG A 170 -17.31 8.22 4.88
C ARG A 170 -16.61 6.87 4.91
N ALA A 171 -15.32 6.83 4.54
CA ALA A 171 -14.51 5.61 4.57
C ALA A 171 -14.39 5.05 6.01
N LEU A 172 -14.28 5.91 7.03
CA LEU A 172 -14.33 5.51 8.44
C LEU A 172 -15.63 4.79 8.85
N LEU A 173 -16.73 5.02 8.13
CA LEU A 173 -18.02 4.39 8.42
C LEU A 173 -18.20 3.03 7.71
N GLN A 174 -17.28 2.68 6.81
CA GLN A 174 -17.33 1.45 6.03
C GLN A 174 -16.42 0.41 6.67
N SER A 175 -16.95 -0.35 7.62
CA SER A 175 -16.23 -1.43 8.31
C SER A 175 -16.39 -2.77 7.59
N SER A 176 -15.34 -3.57 7.64
CA SER A 176 -15.33 -4.98 7.23
C SER A 176 -14.40 -5.78 8.14
N ALA A 177 -14.58 -7.09 8.19
CA ALA A 177 -13.64 -7.98 8.87
C ALA A 177 -12.21 -7.76 8.33
N ASP A 178 -11.24 -7.64 9.23
CA ASP A 178 -9.84 -7.47 8.85
C ASP A 178 -9.29 -8.80 8.35
N GLU A 179 -9.22 -8.94 7.03
CA GLU A 179 -8.74 -10.16 6.39
C GLU A 179 -7.32 -10.54 6.82
N PHE A 180 -6.48 -9.57 7.24
CA PHE A 180 -5.13 -9.83 7.75
C PHE A 180 -5.14 -10.66 9.06
N LEU A 181 -6.28 -10.70 9.77
CA LEU A 181 -6.44 -11.38 11.04
C LEU A 181 -7.19 -12.73 10.93
N LEU A 182 -7.75 -13.08 9.77
CA LEU A 182 -8.64 -14.25 9.55
C LEU A 182 -7.94 -15.65 9.51
N GLY A 183 -6.89 -15.87 10.30
CA GLY A 183 -6.27 -17.21 10.44
C GLY A 183 -5.33 -17.62 9.31
N LEU A 184 -5.19 -18.94 9.06
CA LEU A 184 -4.11 -19.59 8.27
C LEU A 184 -4.11 -19.32 6.75
N ARG A 185 -4.99 -18.48 6.22
CA ARG A 185 -5.05 -18.22 4.79
C ARG A 185 -4.13 -17.05 4.41
N PRO A 186 -3.23 -17.21 3.42
CA PRO A 186 -2.55 -16.07 2.81
C PRO A 186 -3.61 -15.10 2.29
N LEU A 187 -3.41 -13.81 2.53
CA LEU A 187 -4.22 -12.80 1.83
C LEU A 187 -4.04 -12.92 0.32
N PRO A 188 -5.07 -12.59 -0.46
CA PRO A 188 -4.93 -12.57 -1.90
C PRO A 188 -3.85 -11.57 -2.32
N PHE A 189 -2.86 -12.01 -3.10
CA PHE A 189 -1.90 -11.11 -3.73
C PHE A 189 -2.64 -10.19 -4.71
N ASN A 190 -2.38 -8.89 -4.64
CA ASN A 190 -2.97 -7.93 -5.54
C ASN A 190 -2.15 -7.79 -6.85
N LYS A 191 -2.70 -7.07 -7.84
CA LYS A 191 -2.07 -6.88 -9.17
C LYS A 191 -0.65 -6.30 -9.17
N ARG A 192 -0.20 -5.65 -8.08
CA ARG A 192 1.16 -5.09 -7.94
C ARG A 192 2.15 -6.08 -7.32
N GLN A 193 1.67 -7.19 -6.77
CA GLN A 193 2.44 -8.13 -5.94
C GLN A 193 2.78 -9.44 -6.67
N GLY A 194 2.93 -9.39 -8.00
CA GLY A 194 3.20 -10.58 -8.81
C GLY A 194 4.56 -11.23 -8.54
N ASP A 195 5.55 -10.43 -8.18
CA ASP A 195 6.87 -10.89 -7.72
C ASP A 195 6.81 -11.54 -6.34
N LEU A 196 6.03 -10.98 -5.42
CA LEU A 196 5.79 -11.57 -4.10
C LEU A 196 5.04 -12.89 -4.20
N LEU A 197 4.04 -12.99 -5.07
CA LEU A 197 3.35 -14.25 -5.39
C LEU A 197 4.34 -15.31 -5.84
N ALA A 198 5.21 -14.96 -6.79
CA ALA A 198 6.21 -15.89 -7.33
C ALA A 198 7.21 -16.34 -6.26
N ALA A 199 7.72 -15.41 -5.44
CA ALA A 199 8.62 -15.72 -4.34
C ALA A 199 7.97 -16.63 -3.29
N TYR A 200 6.70 -16.35 -2.96
CA TYR A 200 5.91 -17.13 -2.01
C TYR A 200 5.73 -18.58 -2.47
N LEU A 201 5.25 -18.77 -3.70
CA LEU A 201 5.01 -20.09 -4.28
C LEU A 201 6.32 -20.89 -4.41
N ALA A 202 7.41 -20.25 -4.83
CA ALA A 202 8.72 -20.89 -4.91
C ALA A 202 9.22 -21.36 -3.54
N LYS A 203 9.09 -20.50 -2.52
CA LYS A 203 9.49 -20.82 -1.15
C LYS A 203 8.73 -22.02 -0.62
N ASN A 204 7.41 -21.94 -0.63
CA ASN A 204 6.57 -23.01 -0.10
C ASN A 204 6.86 -24.34 -0.82
N LEU A 205 6.94 -24.31 -2.15
CA LEU A 205 7.19 -25.52 -2.91
C LEU A 205 8.56 -26.12 -2.61
N SER A 206 9.60 -25.31 -2.55
CA SER A 206 10.96 -25.77 -2.19
C SER A 206 11.01 -26.36 -0.79
N CYS A 207 10.27 -25.77 0.15
CA CYS A 207 10.17 -26.27 1.51
C CYS A 207 9.38 -27.55 1.66
N LEU A 208 8.36 -27.73 0.82
CA LEU A 208 7.76 -29.04 0.66
C LEU A 208 8.82 -30.00 0.14
N PHE A 209 9.65 -29.61 -0.84
CA PHE A 209 10.76 -30.43 -1.38
C PHE A 209 11.84 -30.87 -0.37
N ALA A 210 12.08 -30.09 0.69
CA ALA A 210 13.16 -30.32 1.66
C ALA A 210 13.21 -31.73 2.28
N ASN A 211 12.06 -32.38 2.47
CA ASN A 211 11.97 -33.72 3.07
C ASN A 211 11.78 -34.82 2.01
N MET A 212 12.21 -34.62 0.76
CA MET A 212 12.10 -35.66 -0.27
C MET A 212 13.23 -36.68 -0.11
N GLU A 213 12.89 -37.96 -0.02
CA GLU A 213 13.87 -39.04 -0.18
C GLU A 213 14.18 -39.23 -1.68
N SER A 214 15.01 -38.36 -2.23
CA SER A 214 15.48 -38.45 -3.62
C SER A 214 16.90 -37.91 -3.71
N ASP A 215 17.76 -38.59 -4.49
CA ASP A 215 19.16 -38.21 -4.69
C ASP A 215 19.28 -36.84 -5.39
N GLU A 216 18.37 -36.53 -6.33
CA GLU A 216 18.29 -35.23 -7.01
C GLU A 216 16.84 -34.86 -7.37
N THR A 217 16.40 -33.68 -6.97
CA THR A 217 15.07 -33.14 -7.33
C THR A 217 15.20 -32.15 -8.49
N ILE A 218 15.14 -32.64 -9.73
CA ILE A 218 15.31 -31.81 -10.94
C ILE A 218 13.94 -31.43 -11.50
N VAL A 219 13.58 -30.16 -11.38
CA VAL A 219 12.26 -29.64 -11.73
C VAL A 219 12.25 -28.88 -13.04
N TYR A 220 11.22 -29.10 -13.86
CA TYR A 220 10.85 -28.26 -14.99
C TYR A 220 9.51 -27.59 -14.71
N VAL A 221 9.45 -26.26 -14.85
CA VAL A 221 8.22 -25.48 -14.60
C VAL A 221 7.45 -25.33 -15.90
N GLU A 222 6.28 -25.96 -15.97
CA GLU A 222 5.33 -25.87 -17.05
C GLU A 222 4.26 -24.82 -16.70
N GLN A 223 4.19 -23.77 -17.51
CA GLN A 223 3.32 -22.63 -17.27
C GLN A 223 2.03 -22.74 -18.08
N ASP A 224 0.91 -22.96 -17.39
CA ASP A 224 -0.41 -22.68 -17.95
C ASP A 224 -0.80 -21.26 -17.54
N SER A 225 -0.92 -20.35 -18.50
CA SER A 225 -1.43 -19.00 -18.23
C SER A 225 -2.94 -18.99 -18.41
N PRO A 226 -3.74 -18.96 -17.34
CA PRO A 226 -5.18 -18.73 -17.49
C PRO A 226 -5.40 -17.37 -18.12
N ASP A 227 -6.21 -17.37 -19.18
CA ASP A 227 -6.75 -16.19 -19.87
C ASP A 227 -5.73 -15.18 -20.42
N ASN A 228 -4.48 -15.57 -20.67
CA ASN A 228 -3.42 -14.67 -21.14
C ASN A 228 -3.18 -13.44 -20.24
N SER A 229 -3.55 -13.50 -18.95
CA SER A 229 -3.36 -12.39 -18.02
C SER A 229 -1.88 -11.99 -17.93
N PRO A 230 -1.52 -10.71 -18.22
CA PRO A 230 -0.15 -10.23 -18.09
C PRO A 230 0.40 -10.41 -16.67
N TYR A 231 -0.47 -10.31 -15.66
CA TYR A 231 -0.10 -10.55 -14.27
C TYR A 231 0.40 -11.98 -14.06
N PHE A 232 -0.38 -12.99 -14.46
CA PHE A 232 0.01 -14.39 -14.31
C PHE A 232 1.21 -14.74 -15.19
N LYS A 233 1.23 -14.26 -16.44
CA LYS A 233 2.37 -14.46 -17.34
C LYS A 233 3.68 -13.97 -16.75
N ASN A 234 3.70 -12.75 -16.21
CA ASN A 234 4.91 -12.17 -15.61
C ASN A 234 5.29 -12.89 -14.31
N SER A 235 4.32 -13.10 -13.41
CA SER A 235 4.54 -13.74 -12.10
C SER A 235 5.04 -15.18 -12.27
N PHE A 236 4.44 -15.95 -13.17
CA PHE A 236 4.84 -17.33 -13.42
C PHE A 236 6.18 -17.39 -14.18
N GLY A 237 6.43 -16.41 -15.06
CA GLY A 237 7.70 -16.23 -15.77
C GLY A 237 8.91 -16.11 -14.83
N ILE A 238 8.75 -15.41 -13.70
CA ILE A 238 9.83 -15.19 -12.72
C ILE A 238 9.88 -16.26 -11.62
N LEU A 239 8.86 -17.11 -11.48
CA LEU A 239 8.81 -18.19 -10.49
C LEU A 239 10.04 -19.11 -10.55
N LYS A 240 10.46 -19.50 -11.77
CA LYS A 240 11.62 -20.39 -11.95
C LYS A 240 12.92 -19.77 -11.40
N ASN A 241 13.05 -18.45 -11.48
CA ASN A 241 14.21 -17.72 -10.96
C ASN A 241 14.21 -17.70 -9.43
N TYR A 242 13.03 -17.70 -8.81
CA TYR A 242 12.91 -17.83 -7.36
C TYR A 242 13.16 -19.27 -6.90
N LEU A 243 12.65 -20.28 -7.61
CA LEU A 243 12.91 -21.69 -7.29
C LEU A 243 14.40 -22.02 -7.36
N ALA A 244 15.13 -21.49 -8.35
CA ALA A 244 16.58 -21.71 -8.49
C ALA A 244 17.43 -21.14 -7.34
N ARG A 245 16.83 -20.42 -6.38
CA ARG A 245 17.50 -19.94 -5.16
C ARG A 245 17.53 -20.96 -4.03
N TYR A 246 16.76 -22.05 -4.14
CA TYR A 246 16.61 -23.06 -3.12
C TYR A 246 17.42 -24.30 -3.51
N ARG A 247 18.18 -24.87 -2.59
CA ARG A 247 19.00 -26.07 -2.84
C ARG A 247 18.16 -27.35 -2.96
N GLU A 248 16.93 -27.31 -2.45
CA GLU A 248 15.99 -28.41 -2.41
C GLU A 248 15.50 -28.80 -3.81
N VAL A 249 15.70 -27.93 -4.81
CA VAL A 249 15.32 -28.16 -6.20
C VAL A 249 16.42 -27.70 -7.15
N THR A 250 16.70 -28.49 -8.18
CA THR A 250 17.50 -28.06 -9.34
C THR A 250 16.55 -27.71 -10.47
N VAL A 251 16.52 -26.43 -10.88
CA VAL A 251 15.65 -25.97 -11.96
C VAL A 251 16.33 -26.15 -13.31
N THR A 252 15.65 -26.77 -14.27
CA THR A 252 16.13 -26.90 -15.66
C THR A 252 15.14 -26.31 -16.66
N ASP A 253 15.65 -25.66 -17.70
CA ASP A 253 14.87 -25.24 -18.87
C ASP A 253 14.65 -26.39 -19.87
N ASN A 254 15.35 -27.52 -19.70
CA ASN A 254 15.21 -28.69 -20.59
C ASN A 254 14.27 -29.73 -19.95
N PRO A 255 13.04 -29.93 -20.47
CA PRO A 255 12.09 -30.89 -19.91
C PRO A 255 12.58 -32.34 -19.97
N ARG A 256 13.60 -32.64 -20.80
CA ARG A 256 14.22 -33.97 -20.85
C ARG A 256 15.13 -34.26 -19.65
N GLN A 257 15.68 -33.24 -19.00
CA GLN A 257 16.55 -33.39 -17.82
C GLN A 257 15.77 -33.47 -16.50
N ALA A 258 14.56 -32.91 -16.45
CA ALA A 258 13.74 -32.97 -15.25
C ALA A 258 13.26 -34.40 -14.94
N ASN A 259 13.15 -34.74 -13.65
CA ASN A 259 12.43 -35.90 -13.15
C ASN A 259 11.03 -35.53 -12.60
N ILE A 260 10.80 -34.24 -12.31
CA ILE A 260 9.52 -33.69 -11.84
C ILE A 260 9.09 -32.52 -12.73
N ARG A 261 7.80 -32.48 -13.07
CA ARG A 261 7.15 -31.33 -13.70
C ARG A 261 6.33 -30.58 -12.68
N ILE A 262 6.57 -29.28 -12.59
CA ILE A 262 5.74 -28.36 -11.80
C ILE A 262 4.76 -27.72 -12.75
N HIS A 263 3.47 -28.00 -12.58
CA HIS A 263 2.41 -27.32 -13.30
C HIS A 263 1.87 -26.19 -12.47
N ILE A 264 1.87 -24.98 -13.03
CA ILE A 264 1.22 -23.83 -12.42
C ILE A 264 -0.10 -23.53 -13.14
N LYS A 265 -1.18 -23.43 -12.36
CA LYS A 265 -2.52 -23.11 -12.85
C LYS A 265 -3.13 -22.04 -11.97
N ALA A 266 -3.90 -21.12 -12.55
CA ALA A 266 -4.83 -20.30 -11.77
C ALA A 266 -6.27 -20.60 -12.18
N HIS A 267 -7.13 -20.68 -11.18
CA HIS A 267 -8.56 -20.94 -11.32
C HIS A 267 -9.31 -19.74 -10.77
N GLN A 268 -10.13 -19.10 -11.59
CA GLN A 268 -11.03 -18.06 -11.11
C GLN A 268 -12.09 -18.70 -10.22
N ILE A 269 -12.21 -18.25 -8.98
CA ILE A 269 -13.19 -18.76 -8.02
C ILE A 269 -14.48 -17.94 -8.11
N TYR A 270 -14.35 -16.62 -8.00
CA TYR A 270 -15.46 -15.67 -8.05
C TYR A 270 -14.92 -14.25 -8.28
N GLY A 271 -15.58 -13.45 -9.12
CA GLY A 271 -15.15 -12.08 -9.41
C GLY A 271 -13.69 -12.05 -9.89
N GLY A 272 -12.91 -11.04 -9.48
CA GLY A 272 -11.47 -11.00 -9.75
C GLY A 272 -10.61 -11.91 -8.87
N LEU A 273 -11.19 -12.81 -8.06
CA LEU A 273 -10.45 -13.69 -7.16
C LEU A 273 -10.06 -15.01 -7.84
N TYR A 274 -8.78 -15.32 -7.83
CA TYR A 274 -8.17 -16.52 -8.38
C TYR A 274 -7.50 -17.35 -7.29
N GLN A 275 -7.59 -18.67 -7.39
CA GLN A 275 -6.72 -19.60 -6.69
C GLN A 275 -5.60 -20.02 -7.63
N VAL A 276 -4.35 -19.76 -7.26
CA VAL A 276 -3.16 -20.23 -7.97
C VAL A 276 -2.67 -21.49 -7.30
N TRP A 277 -2.42 -22.54 -8.08
CA TRP A 277 -1.91 -23.83 -7.63
C TRP A 277 -0.60 -24.15 -8.35
N LEU A 278 0.41 -24.53 -7.57
CA LEU A 278 1.58 -25.25 -8.07
C LEU A 278 1.41 -26.71 -7.70
N THR A 279 1.45 -27.56 -8.71
CA THR A 279 1.30 -29.01 -8.54
C THR A 279 2.52 -29.71 -9.10
N SER A 280 3.12 -30.58 -8.31
CA SER A 280 4.30 -31.35 -8.71
C SER A 280 3.86 -32.73 -9.19
N LYS A 281 4.35 -33.16 -10.35
CA LYS A 281 4.10 -34.50 -10.89
C LYS A 281 5.39 -35.17 -11.29
N TYR A 282 5.53 -36.46 -11.00
CA TYR A 282 6.63 -37.25 -11.54
C TYR A 282 6.52 -37.29 -13.07
N LYS A 283 7.63 -37.05 -13.75
CA LYS A 283 7.65 -37.04 -15.22
C LYS A 283 7.34 -38.41 -15.82
N GLU A 284 7.76 -39.48 -15.17
CA GLU A 284 7.65 -40.85 -15.69
C GLU A 284 6.20 -41.31 -15.83
N ASN A 285 5.39 -41.09 -14.80
CA ASN A 285 4.02 -41.61 -14.71
C ASN A 285 2.94 -40.52 -14.63
N GLY A 286 3.32 -39.24 -14.52
CA GLY A 286 2.39 -38.11 -14.42
C GLY A 286 1.58 -38.06 -13.11
N ILE A 287 1.93 -38.88 -12.12
CA ILE A 287 1.27 -38.94 -10.81
C ILE A 287 1.77 -37.77 -9.96
N PHE A 288 0.88 -37.21 -9.13
CA PHE A 288 1.23 -36.19 -8.15
C PHE A 288 2.36 -36.65 -7.23
N VAL A 289 3.31 -35.76 -6.95
CA VAL A 289 4.31 -35.97 -5.90
C VAL A 289 3.61 -35.70 -4.56
N PRO A 290 3.40 -36.70 -3.69
CA PRO A 290 2.52 -36.56 -2.54
C PRO A 290 2.93 -35.41 -1.61
N GLY A 291 1.98 -34.52 -1.30
CA GLY A 291 2.18 -33.40 -0.39
C GLY A 291 3.15 -32.33 -0.91
N ARG A 292 3.42 -32.29 -2.21
CA ARG A 292 4.29 -31.28 -2.87
C ARG A 292 3.49 -30.36 -3.77
N GLU A 293 2.33 -29.93 -3.28
CA GLU A 293 1.51 -28.88 -3.86
C GLU A 293 1.45 -27.66 -2.93
N THR A 294 1.37 -26.47 -3.51
CA THR A 294 1.12 -25.24 -2.75
C THR A 294 0.17 -24.34 -3.50
N GLU A 295 -0.62 -23.59 -2.75
CA GLU A 295 -1.61 -22.66 -3.25
C GLU A 295 -1.39 -21.23 -2.74
N ALA A 296 -1.90 -20.28 -3.53
CA ALA A 296 -2.04 -18.88 -3.17
C ALA A 296 -3.38 -18.36 -3.68
N TYR A 297 -3.88 -17.29 -3.06
CA TYR A 297 -4.99 -16.52 -3.61
C TYR A 297 -4.45 -15.26 -4.29
N VAL A 298 -5.12 -14.83 -5.35
CA VAL A 298 -4.78 -13.59 -6.07
C VAL A 298 -6.08 -12.84 -6.31
N SER A 299 -6.15 -11.59 -5.87
CA SER A 299 -7.26 -10.71 -6.20
C SER A 299 -6.81 -9.74 -7.30
N LEU A 300 -7.31 -9.98 -8.51
CA LEU A 300 -7.15 -9.10 -9.66
C LEU A 300 -8.42 -8.29 -9.89
N GLU A 301 -9.16 -7.95 -8.81
CA GLU A 301 -10.46 -7.29 -8.81
C GLU A 301 -10.88 -6.79 -10.19
N THR A 302 -11.78 -7.52 -10.85
CA THR A 302 -12.56 -6.89 -11.90
C THR A 302 -13.36 -5.79 -11.25
N VAL A 303 -13.36 -4.67 -11.93
CA VAL A 303 -13.84 -3.36 -11.54
C VAL A 303 -15.31 -3.29 -11.02
N ALA A 304 -16.02 -4.42 -11.02
CA ALA A 304 -17.44 -4.55 -10.72
C ALA A 304 -17.85 -4.42 -9.23
N GLY A 305 -16.90 -4.49 -8.28
CA GLY A 305 -17.17 -4.28 -6.85
C GLY A 305 -17.18 -2.79 -6.47
N TRP A 306 -16.18 -2.06 -6.96
CA TRP A 306 -16.11 -0.62 -6.79
C TRP A 306 -17.06 0.13 -7.73
N GLU A 307 -17.42 -0.42 -8.90
CA GLU A 307 -18.42 0.21 -9.79
C GLU A 307 -19.81 0.34 -9.16
N ARG A 308 -20.23 -0.55 -8.26
CA ARG A 308 -21.53 -0.40 -7.56
C ARG A 308 -21.46 0.64 -6.43
N ALA A 309 -20.33 0.71 -5.72
CA ALA A 309 -20.06 1.77 -4.75
C ALA A 309 -19.80 3.13 -5.44
N GLU A 310 -19.25 3.11 -6.65
CA GLU A 310 -18.95 4.29 -7.47
C GLU A 310 -20.17 4.75 -8.26
N GLN A 311 -21.06 3.88 -8.74
CA GLN A 311 -22.37 4.25 -9.28
C GLN A 311 -23.26 4.87 -8.20
N ALA A 312 -23.20 4.36 -6.96
CA ALA A 312 -23.80 5.03 -5.81
C ALA A 312 -23.13 6.38 -5.48
N SER A 313 -21.87 6.60 -5.88
CA SER A 313 -21.18 7.91 -5.78
C SER A 313 -21.39 8.83 -7.00
N ARG A 314 -21.66 8.27 -8.18
CA ARG A 314 -21.97 9.01 -9.43
C ARG A 314 -23.35 9.65 -9.36
N SER A 315 -24.23 9.19 -8.48
CA SER A 315 -25.52 9.85 -8.23
C SER A 315 -25.46 10.99 -7.22
N GLU A 316 -24.28 11.33 -6.67
CA GLU A 316 -24.10 12.53 -5.84
C GLU A 316 -23.33 13.63 -6.61
N THR A 317 -24.08 14.33 -7.46
CA THR A 317 -23.91 15.76 -7.84
C THR A 317 -22.61 16.23 -8.53
N GLY A 318 -22.60 16.22 -9.86
CA GLY A 318 -22.67 17.44 -10.72
C GLY A 318 -21.47 18.41 -10.87
N ASP A 319 -20.61 18.64 -9.89
CA ASP A 319 -19.83 19.90 -9.85
C ASP A 319 -18.29 19.76 -9.89
N GLY A 320 -17.78 18.73 -10.56
CA GLY A 320 -16.33 18.54 -10.68
C GLY A 320 -15.82 18.07 -12.05
N TYR A 321 -14.50 18.12 -12.22
CA TYR A 321 -13.75 17.54 -13.34
C TYR A 321 -13.09 16.23 -12.94
N GLN A 322 -12.96 15.33 -13.90
CA GLN A 322 -12.11 14.15 -13.83
C GLN A 322 -10.94 14.33 -14.80
N ILE A 323 -9.72 14.25 -14.32
CA ILE A 323 -8.52 14.41 -15.16
C ILE A 323 -7.62 13.19 -14.98
N CYS A 324 -7.32 12.50 -16.07
CA CYS A 324 -6.48 11.32 -16.08
C CYS A 324 -5.21 11.56 -16.90
N PHE A 325 -4.05 11.29 -16.31
CA PHE A 325 -2.74 11.43 -16.93
C PHE A 325 -2.22 10.06 -17.32
N TYR A 326 -1.72 9.91 -18.55
CA TYR A 326 -1.26 8.64 -19.11
C TYR A 326 0.17 8.74 -19.66
N HIS A 327 0.93 7.65 -19.58
CA HIS A 327 2.26 7.52 -20.20
C HIS A 327 3.32 8.51 -19.70
N TYR A 328 3.21 9.00 -18.46
CA TYR A 328 4.23 9.83 -17.81
C TYR A 328 5.27 8.97 -17.05
N ARG A 329 6.47 9.51 -16.77
CA ARG A 329 7.51 8.87 -15.92
C ARG A 329 7.27 9.16 -14.43
N ASP A 330 7.70 8.27 -13.53
CA ASP A 330 7.40 8.34 -12.08
C ASP A 330 7.78 9.68 -11.42
N ASN A 331 8.87 10.28 -11.86
CA ASN A 331 9.36 11.60 -11.45
C ASN A 331 8.41 12.75 -11.84
N PHE A 332 7.60 12.59 -12.88
CA PHE A 332 6.54 13.54 -13.25
C PHE A 332 5.28 13.36 -12.40
N ALA A 333 5.02 12.15 -11.88
CA ALA A 333 3.88 11.89 -10.98
C ALA A 333 3.87 12.85 -9.78
N GLN A 334 5.07 13.17 -9.28
CA GLN A 334 5.28 14.06 -8.14
C GLN A 334 4.97 15.54 -8.48
N LYS A 335 4.93 15.91 -9.76
CA LYS A 335 4.61 17.27 -10.24
C LYS A 335 3.13 17.47 -10.58
N ILE A 336 2.40 16.40 -10.93
CA ILE A 336 0.99 16.49 -11.33
C ILE A 336 0.12 17.04 -10.20
N TYR A 337 0.25 16.51 -8.99
CA TYR A 337 -0.58 16.95 -7.86
C TYR A 337 -0.35 18.42 -7.49
N PRO A 338 0.91 18.92 -7.35
CA PRO A 338 1.17 20.34 -7.16
C PRO A 338 0.55 21.25 -8.22
N VAL A 339 0.63 20.88 -9.51
CA VAL A 339 0.02 21.65 -10.60
C VAL A 339 -1.49 21.74 -10.39
N LEU A 340 -2.17 20.59 -10.25
CA LEU A 340 -3.63 20.55 -10.09
C LEU A 340 -4.11 21.28 -8.84
N LYS A 341 -3.34 21.24 -7.74
CA LYS A 341 -3.65 21.96 -6.50
C LYS A 341 -3.65 23.48 -6.69
N GLY A 342 -2.93 23.98 -7.70
CA GLY A 342 -2.91 25.40 -8.09
C GLY A 342 -4.15 25.87 -8.86
N LEU A 343 -5.07 24.98 -9.22
CA LEU A 343 -6.26 25.33 -10.02
C LEU A 343 -7.13 26.38 -9.28
N PRO A 344 -7.36 27.57 -9.87
CA PRO A 344 -8.15 28.60 -9.21
C PRO A 344 -9.59 28.14 -8.93
N GLY A 345 -10.03 28.32 -7.69
CA GLY A 345 -11.39 27.94 -7.27
C GLY A 345 -11.55 26.46 -6.88
N LEU A 346 -10.46 25.68 -6.83
CA LEU A 346 -10.45 24.30 -6.33
C LEU A 346 -10.88 24.24 -4.87
N THR A 347 -11.86 23.38 -4.58
CA THR A 347 -12.40 23.15 -3.24
C THR A 347 -12.09 21.76 -2.71
N ASP A 348 -11.93 20.78 -3.60
CA ASP A 348 -11.53 19.42 -3.25
C ASP A 348 -10.71 18.82 -4.41
N ILE A 349 -9.69 18.03 -4.09
CA ILE A 349 -8.91 17.24 -5.05
C ILE A 349 -8.73 15.85 -4.48
N ARG A 350 -9.14 14.84 -5.23
CA ARG A 350 -8.99 13.44 -4.83
C ARG A 350 -8.20 12.70 -5.87
N ARG A 351 -7.08 12.12 -5.47
CA ARG A 351 -6.36 11.16 -6.30
C ARG A 351 -7.20 9.88 -6.39
N ARG A 352 -7.42 9.41 -7.61
CA ARG A 352 -8.02 8.11 -7.90
C ARG A 352 -6.93 7.22 -8.48
N TYR A 353 -6.53 6.23 -7.71
CA TYR A 353 -5.65 5.18 -8.22
C TYR A 353 -6.41 4.30 -9.21
N ASP A 354 -5.74 3.94 -10.30
CA ASP A 354 -6.10 2.84 -11.19
C ASP A 354 -7.49 2.89 -11.88
N GLN A 355 -7.99 4.06 -12.28
CA GLN A 355 -9.06 4.15 -13.29
C GLN A 355 -8.52 3.94 -14.72
N SER A 356 -7.64 2.96 -14.91
CA SER A 356 -7.16 2.57 -16.24
C SER A 356 -8.25 1.79 -16.96
N THR A 357 -9.10 2.49 -17.71
CA THR A 357 -10.04 1.87 -18.66
C THR A 357 -9.37 1.42 -19.96
N THR A 358 -8.09 1.70 -20.17
CA THR A 358 -7.45 1.51 -21.49
C THR A 358 -5.98 1.10 -21.41
N GLY A 359 -5.67 -0.09 -20.89
CA GLY A 359 -4.43 -0.86 -21.20
C GLY A 359 -3.06 -0.14 -21.14
N SER A 360 -2.97 1.03 -20.49
CA SER A 360 -1.84 1.95 -20.61
C SER A 360 -0.97 1.86 -19.37
N ARG A 361 0.35 1.86 -19.58
CA ARG A 361 1.36 1.42 -18.60
C ARG A 361 1.49 2.27 -17.33
N SER A 362 0.94 3.48 -17.31
CA SER A 362 0.90 4.34 -16.12
C SER A 362 -0.29 5.28 -16.25
N SER A 363 -1.22 5.23 -15.29
CA SER A 363 -2.32 6.20 -15.21
C SER A 363 -2.53 6.67 -13.78
N VAL A 364 -2.61 7.99 -13.57
CA VAL A 364 -3.15 8.56 -12.33
C VAL A 364 -4.28 9.49 -12.71
N CYS A 365 -5.41 9.32 -12.04
CA CYS A 365 -6.59 10.16 -12.23
C CYS A 365 -6.82 11.03 -10.99
N TYR A 366 -7.43 12.18 -11.20
CA TYR A 366 -7.85 13.09 -10.15
C TYR A 366 -9.30 13.48 -10.37
N SER A 367 -10.07 13.55 -9.28
CA SER A 367 -11.33 14.29 -9.26
C SER A 367 -11.10 15.65 -8.63
N LEU A 368 -11.52 16.69 -9.33
CA LEU A 368 -11.41 18.08 -8.91
C LEU A 368 -12.82 18.61 -8.68
N SER A 369 -13.08 19.20 -7.53
CA SER A 369 -14.32 19.95 -7.27
C SER A 369 -14.00 21.44 -7.27
N LEU A 370 -14.82 22.23 -7.95
CA LEU A 370 -14.64 23.68 -8.06
C LEU A 370 -15.79 24.40 -7.38
N ARG A 371 -15.51 25.55 -6.74
CA ARG A 371 -16.55 26.37 -6.10
C ARG A 371 -17.60 26.87 -7.09
N GLN A 372 -17.21 27.09 -8.36
CA GLN A 372 -18.05 27.57 -9.45
C GLN A 372 -17.59 26.94 -10.77
N LYS A 373 -17.95 25.67 -11.00
CA LYS A 373 -17.58 24.93 -12.22
C LYS A 373 -18.06 25.61 -13.50
N SER A 374 -19.21 26.30 -13.47
CA SER A 374 -19.76 27.01 -14.64
C SER A 374 -18.88 28.15 -15.17
N LEU A 375 -17.86 28.58 -14.41
CA LEU A 375 -16.88 29.58 -14.83
C LEU A 375 -15.64 28.98 -15.51
N TRP A 376 -15.53 27.66 -15.54
CA TRP A 376 -14.49 26.95 -16.25
C TRP A 376 -15.18 26.14 -17.34
N GLN A 377 -14.90 26.45 -18.60
CA GLN A 377 -15.18 25.53 -19.69
C GLN A 377 -14.01 24.55 -19.82
N MET A 378 -14.25 23.38 -20.41
CA MET A 378 -13.19 22.37 -20.61
C MET A 378 -11.99 22.97 -21.37
N ASP A 379 -12.23 23.86 -22.33
CA ASP A 379 -11.17 24.55 -23.08
C ASP A 379 -10.34 25.51 -22.22
N GLU A 380 -10.94 26.16 -21.22
CA GLU A 380 -10.24 27.03 -20.27
C GLU A 380 -9.38 26.21 -19.31
N LEU A 381 -9.90 25.08 -18.84
CA LEU A 381 -9.15 24.12 -18.03
C LEU A 381 -7.94 23.56 -18.79
N ILE A 382 -8.13 23.19 -20.06
CA ILE A 382 -7.05 22.73 -20.95
C ILE A 382 -6.01 23.84 -21.13
N SER A 383 -6.45 25.08 -21.40
CA SER A 383 -5.55 26.21 -21.61
C SER A 383 -4.71 26.52 -20.36
N TRP A 384 -5.33 26.49 -19.18
CA TRP A 384 -4.63 26.67 -17.91
C TRP A 384 -3.64 25.54 -17.64
N LEU A 385 -4.07 24.28 -17.80
CA LEU A 385 -3.19 23.11 -17.65
C LEU A 385 -2.01 23.16 -18.61
N ALA A 386 -2.24 23.59 -19.86
CA ALA A 386 -1.20 23.75 -20.85
C ALA A 386 -0.16 24.78 -20.41
N ASN A 387 -0.59 25.90 -19.83
CA ASN A 387 0.32 26.95 -19.34
C ASN A 387 1.14 26.47 -18.15
N GLU A 388 0.50 25.86 -17.14
CA GLU A 388 1.18 25.42 -15.93
C GLU A 388 2.16 24.26 -16.20
N MET A 389 1.75 23.31 -17.04
CA MET A 389 2.60 22.17 -17.38
C MET A 389 3.71 22.52 -18.37
N ASN A 390 3.53 23.53 -19.23
CA ASN A 390 4.55 23.95 -20.19
C ASN A 390 5.45 25.09 -19.70
N SER A 391 5.40 25.45 -18.42
CA SER A 391 6.18 26.54 -17.83
C SER A 391 7.71 26.42 -18.04
N GLU A 392 8.20 25.22 -18.39
CA GLU A 392 9.62 24.96 -18.73
C GLU A 392 9.87 24.55 -20.20
N GLY A 393 8.84 24.34 -21.04
CA GLY A 393 9.03 24.00 -22.47
C GLY A 393 9.45 22.55 -22.78
N ILE A 394 9.38 21.64 -21.81
CA ILE A 394 10.07 20.32 -21.87
C ILE A 394 9.12 19.15 -22.20
N TYR A 395 7.81 19.29 -22.04
CA TYR A 395 6.89 18.14 -22.12
C TYR A 395 6.06 18.12 -23.40
N ASN A 396 6.09 16.99 -24.11
CA ASN A 396 5.20 16.71 -25.23
C ASN A 396 3.97 15.93 -24.73
N TYR A 397 2.83 16.60 -24.64
CA TYR A 397 1.55 15.98 -24.25
C TYR A 397 0.42 16.42 -25.18
N SER A 398 -0.67 15.65 -25.17
CA SER A 398 -1.93 15.97 -25.82
C SER A 398 -3.09 15.90 -24.82
N PHE A 399 -4.04 16.83 -24.97
CA PHE A 399 -5.28 16.84 -24.22
C PHE A 399 -6.40 16.27 -25.07
N THR A 400 -7.16 15.34 -24.50
CA THR A 400 -8.33 14.73 -25.15
C THR A 400 -9.52 14.84 -24.20
N PRO A 401 -10.46 15.78 -24.42
CA PRO A 401 -11.75 15.77 -23.72
C PRO A 401 -12.47 14.46 -23.99
N VAL A 402 -12.94 13.79 -22.94
CA VAL A 402 -13.74 12.55 -23.05
C VAL A 402 -15.22 12.86 -22.86
N THR A 403 -15.52 13.76 -21.93
CA THR A 403 -16.86 14.33 -21.69
C THR A 403 -16.69 15.80 -21.31
N ASP A 404 -17.80 16.52 -21.13
CA ASP A 404 -17.79 17.93 -20.66
C ASP A 404 -17.08 18.10 -19.30
N ASP A 405 -16.92 16.99 -18.56
CA ASP A 405 -16.37 16.95 -17.22
C ASP A 405 -15.13 16.06 -17.11
N SER A 406 -14.65 15.49 -18.22
CA SER A 406 -13.57 14.50 -18.21
C SER A 406 -12.51 14.81 -19.23
N LEU A 407 -11.25 14.80 -18.80
CA LEU A 407 -10.08 15.13 -19.59
C LEU A 407 -9.01 14.06 -19.47
N GLN A 408 -8.49 13.62 -20.62
CA GLN A 408 -7.30 12.77 -20.69
C GLN A 408 -6.09 13.60 -21.11
N VAL A 409 -4.97 13.40 -20.43
CA VAL A 409 -3.68 13.99 -20.72
C VAL A 409 -2.70 12.87 -21.07
N THR A 410 -2.29 12.80 -22.32
CA THR A 410 -1.40 11.73 -22.82
C THR A 410 -0.04 12.29 -23.15
N PHE A 411 1.03 11.74 -22.56
CA PHE A 411 2.40 12.14 -22.86
C PHE A 411 2.94 11.33 -24.05
N ASN A 412 3.39 12.02 -25.10
CA ASN A 412 3.73 11.42 -26.40
C ASN A 412 5.08 10.70 -26.40
N ARG A 413 6.03 11.13 -25.54
CA ARG A 413 7.34 10.50 -25.31
C ARG A 413 7.83 10.86 -23.92
N GLY A 414 8.12 9.86 -23.07
CA GLY A 414 8.96 10.10 -21.90
C GLY A 414 10.32 10.58 -22.39
N PHE A 415 10.83 11.70 -21.86
CA PHE A 415 12.24 12.03 -22.05
C PHE A 415 13.10 10.87 -21.51
N GLU A 416 14.25 10.61 -22.15
CA GLU A 416 15.27 9.67 -21.69
C GLU A 416 15.72 9.95 -20.24
#